data_AF-A0A944BA01-F1
#
_entry.id   AF-A0A944BA01-F1
#
_cell.length_a   1.000
_cell.length_b   1.000
_cell.length_c   1.000
_cell.angle_alpha   90.00
_cell.angle_beta   90.00
_cell.angle_gamma   90.00
#
_symmetry.space_group_name_H-M   'P 1'
#
loop_
_entity.id
_entity.type
_entity.pdbx_description
1 polymer ?
#
loop_
_entity_poly.entity_id
_entity_poly.type
_entity_poly.pdbx_seq_one_letter_code
_entity_poly.pdbx_strand_id
1 'polypeptide(L)'
;MAKETITTQYNVGDFAVAVDMIRKAQRNLYYVANTTLIDLYWNLGKHISERVSAAGWGKGTVNELAKYIGENEPNVSGFSASNLWRMRQFYETYSANEKLATLVREIGWSNNLIILSRCKSYYELLMPDKKLLQQRVREIYEESLDLIEQDTDDDKND
;
A
#
# COMPACT_ATOMS: atom_id res chain seq x y z
N MET A 1 -59.65 -27.47 10.71
CA MET A 1 -58.76 -26.37 11.14
C MET A 1 -57.32 -26.77 10.86
N ALA A 2 -56.84 -26.58 9.62
CA ALA A 2 -55.44 -26.82 9.26
C ALA A 2 -54.74 -25.46 9.30
N LYS A 3 -53.67 -25.34 10.11
CA LYS A 3 -52.79 -24.18 10.08
C LYS A 3 -51.90 -24.34 8.86
N GLU A 4 -52.07 -23.46 7.86
CA GLU A 4 -51.12 -23.32 6.77
C GLU A 4 -49.80 -22.81 7.34
N THR A 5 -48.76 -23.64 7.23
CA THR A 5 -47.38 -23.24 7.48
C THR A 5 -46.91 -22.44 6.28
N ILE A 6 -46.88 -21.11 6.41
CA ILE A 6 -46.25 -20.23 5.42
C ILE A 6 -44.74 -20.41 5.57
N THR A 7 -44.16 -21.30 4.76
CA THR A 7 -42.71 -21.38 4.62
C THR A 7 -42.28 -20.22 3.73
N THR A 8 -41.91 -19.09 4.33
CA THR A 8 -41.33 -17.96 3.60
C THR A 8 -40.01 -18.42 2.99
N GLN A 9 -40.03 -18.76 1.71
CA GLN A 9 -38.85 -19.16 0.96
C GLN A 9 -38.06 -17.89 0.66
N TYR A 10 -37.17 -17.50 1.58
CA TYR A 10 -36.31 -16.32 1.40
C TYR A 10 -35.55 -16.44 0.08
N ASN A 11 -35.62 -15.40 -0.74
CA ASN A 11 -34.91 -15.36 -2.01
C ASN A 11 -33.41 -15.23 -1.72
N VAL A 12 -32.67 -16.33 -1.89
CA VAL A 12 -31.22 -16.39 -1.72
C VAL A 12 -30.51 -15.28 -2.52
N GLY A 13 -31.10 -14.82 -3.62
CA GLY A 13 -30.62 -13.67 -4.39
C GLY A 13 -30.58 -12.36 -3.60
N ASP A 14 -31.56 -12.09 -2.73
CA ASP A 14 -31.58 -10.86 -1.92
C ASP A 14 -30.50 -10.89 -0.83
N PHE A 15 -30.19 -12.08 -0.31
CA PHE A 15 -29.08 -12.26 0.63
C PHE A 15 -27.71 -12.14 -0.06
N ALA A 16 -27.58 -12.65 -1.29
CA ALA A 16 -26.36 -12.48 -2.09
C ALA A 16 -26.07 -10.99 -2.36
N VAL A 17 -27.10 -10.18 -2.61
CA VAL A 17 -26.96 -8.73 -2.76
C VAL A 17 -26.43 -8.08 -1.47
N ALA A 18 -26.94 -8.47 -0.31
CA ALA A 18 -26.43 -7.95 0.97
C ALA A 18 -24.96 -8.33 1.21
N VAL A 19 -24.57 -9.56 0.88
CA VAL A 19 -23.17 -10.02 0.96
C VAL A 19 -22.27 -9.21 0.01
N ASP A 20 -22.71 -8.97 -1.23
CA ASP A 20 -21.95 -8.15 -2.19
C ASP A 20 -21.79 -6.70 -1.71
N MET A 21 -22.82 -6.10 -1.11
CA MET A 21 -22.73 -4.77 -0.50
C MET A 21 -21.67 -4.71 0.61
N ILE A 22 -21.63 -5.72 1.49
CA ILE A 22 -20.61 -5.82 2.55
C ILE A 22 -19.21 -5.93 1.94
N ARG A 23 -19.03 -6.82 0.96
CA ARG A 23 -17.74 -7.02 0.28
C ARG A 23 -17.27 -5.76 -0.43
N LYS A 24 -18.17 -5.03 -1.11
CA LYS A 24 -17.87 -3.74 -1.74
C LYS A 24 -17.44 -2.70 -0.72
N ALA A 25 -18.15 -2.59 0.41
CA ALA A 25 -17.80 -1.67 1.47
C ALA A 25 -16.41 -1.98 2.08
N GLN A 26 -16.13 -3.27 2.32
CA GLN A 26 -14.83 -3.72 2.82
C GLN A 26 -13.69 -3.41 1.83
N ARG A 27 -13.85 -3.76 0.55
CA ARG A 27 -12.84 -3.43 -0.49
C ARG A 27 -12.56 -1.93 -0.55
N ASN A 28 -13.60 -1.11 -0.50
CA ASN A 28 -13.44 0.34 -0.48
C ASN A 28 -12.69 0.83 0.77
N LEU A 29 -13.01 0.30 1.95
CA LEU A 29 -12.29 0.62 3.19
C LEU A 29 -10.80 0.27 3.07
N TYR A 30 -10.48 -0.93 2.58
CA TYR A 30 -9.09 -1.35 2.37
C TYR A 30 -8.35 -0.44 1.38
N TYR A 31 -9.00 -0.08 0.27
CA TYR A 31 -8.44 0.83 -0.72
C TYR A 31 -8.11 2.20 -0.11
N VAL A 32 -9.09 2.83 0.55
CA VAL A 32 -8.92 4.16 1.19
C VAL A 32 -7.83 4.12 2.27
N ALA A 33 -7.82 3.07 3.09
CA ALA A 33 -6.80 2.89 4.13
C ALA A 33 -5.40 2.73 3.54
N ASN A 34 -5.25 1.91 2.49
CA ASN A 34 -3.98 1.71 1.81
C ASN A 34 -3.46 3.01 1.17
N THR A 35 -4.30 3.72 0.41
CA THR A 35 -3.92 5.00 -0.21
C THR A 35 -3.50 6.03 0.85
N THR A 36 -4.25 6.15 1.93
CA THR A 36 -3.93 7.06 3.04
C THR A 36 -2.59 6.70 3.69
N LEU A 37 -2.32 5.41 3.88
CA LEU A 37 -1.07 4.94 4.49
C LEU A 37 0.14 5.18 3.58
N ILE A 38 0.01 4.92 2.27
CA ILE A 38 1.09 5.17 1.31
C ILE A 38 1.41 6.65 1.19
N ASP A 39 0.39 7.50 1.23
CA ASP A 39 0.56 8.95 1.23
C ASP A 39 1.27 9.44 2.50
N LEU A 40 0.94 8.88 3.66
CA LEU A 40 1.66 9.16 4.90
C LEU A 40 3.15 8.77 4.78
N TYR A 41 3.45 7.58 4.25
CA TYR A 41 4.82 7.11 4.05
C TYR A 41 5.60 7.98 3.05
N TRP A 42 4.94 8.42 1.98
CA TRP A 42 5.52 9.38 1.03
C TRP A 42 5.90 10.68 1.72
N ASN A 43 4.99 11.26 2.48
CA ASN A 43 5.19 12.55 3.15
C ASN A 43 6.24 12.48 4.25
N LEU A 44 6.27 11.40 5.04
CA LEU A 44 7.34 11.17 6.02
C LEU A 44 8.68 10.96 5.33
N GLY A 45 8.72 10.21 4.23
CA GLY A 45 9.90 10.04 3.42
C GLY A 45 10.48 11.36 2.91
N LYS A 46 9.61 12.23 2.39
CA LYS A 46 9.94 13.59 1.98
C LYS A 46 10.52 14.40 3.14
N HIS A 47 9.81 14.43 4.27
CA HIS A 47 10.23 15.17 5.45
C HIS A 47 11.62 14.72 5.92
N ILE A 48 11.86 13.41 6.02
CA ILE A 48 13.16 12.88 6.43
C ILE A 48 14.23 13.24 5.40
N SER A 49 13.96 13.10 4.10
CA SER A 49 14.90 13.48 3.03
C SER A 49 15.33 14.95 3.15
N GLU A 50 14.37 15.86 3.29
CA GLU A 50 14.63 17.30 3.45
C GLU A 50 15.46 17.60 4.72
N ARG A 51 15.16 16.93 5.84
CA ARG A 51 15.89 17.12 7.10
C ARG A 51 17.30 16.53 7.08
N VAL A 52 17.51 15.41 6.38
CA VAL A 52 18.84 14.84 6.16
C VAL A 52 19.69 15.79 5.32
N SER A 53 19.11 16.36 4.25
CA SER A 53 19.82 17.29 3.35
C SER A 53 20.06 18.68 3.96
N ALA A 54 19.11 19.24 4.71
CA ALA A 54 19.16 20.63 5.18
C ALA A 54 19.63 20.78 6.64
N ALA A 55 19.34 19.80 7.51
CA ALA A 55 19.57 19.89 8.95
C ALA A 55 20.59 18.86 9.47
N GLY A 56 21.25 18.13 8.57
CA GLY A 56 22.28 17.15 8.93
C GLY A 56 21.75 15.96 9.74
N TRP A 57 20.46 15.62 9.61
CA TRP A 57 19.91 14.43 10.27
C TRP A 57 20.72 13.20 9.88
N GLY A 58 21.29 12.54 10.89
CA GLY A 58 22.00 11.29 10.75
C GLY A 58 21.19 10.11 11.26
N LYS A 59 21.83 8.93 11.31
CA LYS A 59 21.22 7.72 11.88
C LYS A 59 20.69 7.93 13.31
N GLY A 60 21.41 8.69 14.14
CA GLY A 60 21.00 8.99 15.52
C GLY A 60 19.66 9.72 15.60
N THR A 61 19.49 10.81 14.85
CA THR A 61 18.26 11.61 14.86
C THR A 61 17.05 10.84 14.34
N VAL A 62 17.24 9.98 13.32
CA VAL A 62 16.14 9.14 12.81
C VAL A 62 15.76 8.05 13.83
N ASN A 63 16.70 7.55 14.63
CA ASN A 63 16.39 6.64 15.74
C ASN A 63 15.59 7.36 16.84
N GLU A 64 15.96 8.59 17.18
CA GLU A 64 15.21 9.42 18.13
C GLU A 64 13.79 9.70 17.63
N LEU A 65 13.62 10.00 16.33
CA LEU A 65 12.30 10.16 15.72
C LEU A 65 11.45 8.88 15.85
N ALA A 66 12.01 7.71 15.54
CA ALA A 66 11.30 6.44 15.69
C ALA A 66 10.85 6.19 17.13
N LYS A 67 11.75 6.48 18.09
CA LYS A 67 11.43 6.38 19.52
C LYS A 67 10.32 7.35 19.92
N TYR A 68 10.42 8.61 19.49
CA TYR A 68 9.42 9.64 19.76
C TYR A 68 8.05 9.25 19.20
N ILE A 69 7.98 8.71 17.99
CA ILE A 69 6.73 8.20 17.41
C ILE A 69 6.18 7.06 18.28
N GLY A 70 7.00 6.09 18.67
CA GLY A 70 6.54 4.97 19.50
C GLY A 70 6.04 5.38 20.89
N GLU A 71 6.58 6.47 21.46
CA GLU A 71 6.14 7.02 22.75
C GLU A 71 4.82 7.81 22.63
N ASN A 72 4.62 8.54 21.54
CA ASN A 72 3.44 9.40 21.34
C ASN A 72 2.27 8.66 20.67
N GLU A 73 2.55 7.64 19.86
CA GLU A 73 1.57 6.87 19.08
C GLU A 73 1.74 5.36 19.33
N PRO A 74 1.52 4.86 20.56
CA PRO A 74 1.86 3.49 20.96
C PRO A 74 1.01 2.41 20.27
N ASN A 75 -0.17 2.78 19.75
CA ASN A 75 -1.06 1.86 19.04
C ASN A 75 -0.71 1.72 17.55
N VAL A 76 0.25 2.50 17.06
CA VAL A 76 0.61 2.55 15.66
C VAL A 76 1.92 1.78 15.45
N SER A 77 1.89 0.83 14.52
CA SER A 77 3.07 0.02 14.16
C SER A 77 3.63 0.43 12.80
N GLY A 78 4.86 -0.01 12.49
CA GLY A 78 5.51 0.29 11.20
C GLY A 78 6.41 1.53 11.18
N PHE A 79 6.69 2.17 12.31
CA PHE A 79 7.52 3.39 12.37
C PHE A 79 8.89 3.17 13.01
N SER A 80 9.46 1.98 12.85
CA SER A 80 10.84 1.73 13.26
C SER A 80 11.82 2.58 12.45
N ALA A 81 13.00 2.89 13.00
CA ALA A 81 14.00 3.70 12.31
C ALA A 81 14.38 3.11 10.94
N SER A 82 14.46 1.79 10.82
CA SER A 82 14.70 1.11 9.54
C SER A 82 13.55 1.36 8.55
N ASN A 83 12.29 1.37 9.00
CA ASN A 83 11.18 1.68 8.12
C ASN A 83 11.12 3.16 7.74
N LEU A 84 11.47 4.08 8.64
CA LEU A 84 11.62 5.50 8.33
C LEU A 84 12.69 5.75 7.23
N TRP A 85 13.80 5.02 7.28
CA TRP A 85 14.80 5.06 6.20
C TRP A 85 14.26 4.51 4.87
N ARG A 86 13.42 3.47 4.91
CA ARG A 86 12.74 2.96 3.71
C ARG A 86 11.74 3.96 3.16
N MET A 87 11.00 4.68 4.00
CA MET A 87 10.12 5.77 3.58
C MET A 87 10.91 6.89 2.89
N ARG A 88 12.07 7.27 3.45
CA ARG A 88 12.98 8.23 2.78
C ARG A 88 13.41 7.71 1.41
N GLN A 89 13.87 6.46 1.34
CA GLN A 89 14.30 5.85 0.09
C GLN A 89 13.14 5.81 -0.94
N PHE A 90 11.94 5.47 -0.51
CA PHE A 90 10.72 5.47 -1.31
C PHE A 90 10.49 6.84 -1.98
N TYR A 91 10.49 7.91 -1.19
CA TYR A 91 10.37 9.26 -1.71
C TYR A 91 11.50 9.63 -2.67
N GLU A 92 12.77 9.42 -2.28
CA GLU A 92 13.93 9.79 -3.08
C GLU A 92 14.01 9.02 -4.41
N THR A 93 13.52 7.78 -4.42
CA THR A 93 13.52 6.90 -5.60
C THR A 93 12.53 7.38 -6.66
N TYR A 94 11.35 7.81 -6.26
CA TYR A 94 10.24 8.07 -7.19
C TYR A 94 9.94 9.56 -7.41
N SER A 95 10.37 10.45 -6.50
CA SER A 95 10.06 11.89 -6.55
C SER A 95 10.51 12.60 -7.83
N ALA A 96 11.55 12.10 -8.50
CA ALA A 96 12.07 12.67 -9.74
C ALA A 96 11.23 12.33 -11.00
N ASN A 97 10.24 11.43 -10.90
CA ASN A 97 9.40 11.02 -12.02
C ASN A 97 7.93 11.01 -11.61
N GLU A 98 7.20 12.05 -11.97
CA GLU A 98 5.79 12.25 -11.61
C GLU A 98 4.89 11.06 -11.97
N LYS A 99 5.08 10.46 -13.15
CA LYS A 99 4.29 9.28 -13.56
C LYS A 99 4.53 8.08 -12.65
N LEU A 100 5.80 7.84 -12.28
CA LEU A 100 6.14 6.77 -11.34
C LEU A 100 5.63 7.10 -9.94
N ALA A 101 5.75 8.35 -9.49
CA ALA A 101 5.26 8.80 -8.20
C ALA A 101 3.75 8.58 -8.04
N THR A 102 2.95 8.79 -9.10
CA THR A 102 1.52 8.45 -9.10
C THR A 102 1.32 6.94 -9.01
N LEU A 103 1.97 6.16 -9.87
CA LEU A 103 1.75 4.71 -9.97
C LEU A 103 2.14 3.97 -8.68
N VAL A 104 3.26 4.33 -8.06
CA VAL A 104 3.74 3.68 -6.83
C VAL A 104 2.91 4.06 -5.59
N ARG A 105 2.08 5.10 -5.68
CA ARG A 105 1.12 5.45 -4.63
C ARG A 105 -0.16 4.61 -4.70
N GLU A 106 -0.42 4.00 -5.85
CA GLU A 106 -1.54 3.07 -6.03
C GLU A 106 -1.19 1.64 -5.60
N ILE A 107 0.10 1.28 -5.52
CA ILE A 107 0.53 -0.04 -5.07
C ILE A 107 0.77 -0.09 -3.55
N GLY A 108 0.42 -1.22 -2.94
CA GLY A 108 0.58 -1.45 -1.51
C GLY A 108 2.04 -1.38 -1.03
N TRP A 109 2.23 -1.14 0.28
CA TRP A 109 3.56 -0.88 0.86
C TRP A 109 4.51 -2.06 0.71
N SER A 110 4.01 -3.29 0.87
CA SER A 110 4.79 -4.51 0.68
C SER A 110 5.35 -4.63 -0.74
N ASN A 111 4.57 -4.26 -1.76
CA ASN A 111 5.02 -4.26 -3.16
C ASN A 111 6.10 -3.21 -3.36
N ASN A 112 5.90 -2.01 -2.80
CA ASN A 112 6.91 -0.96 -2.80
C ASN A 112 8.23 -1.43 -2.16
N LEU A 113 8.16 -2.14 -1.03
CA LEU A 113 9.35 -2.71 -0.38
C LEU A 113 10.04 -3.76 -1.25
N ILE A 114 9.28 -4.62 -1.92
CA ILE A 114 9.84 -5.61 -2.86
C ILE A 114 10.57 -4.90 -3.99
N ILE A 115 9.96 -3.89 -4.61
CA ILE A 115 10.59 -3.10 -5.68
C ILE A 115 11.88 -2.44 -5.17
N LEU A 116 11.83 -1.74 -4.04
CA LEU A 116 12.99 -1.09 -3.43
C LEU A 116 14.10 -2.09 -3.05
N SER A 117 13.75 -3.32 -2.68
CA SER A 117 14.72 -4.36 -2.34
C SER A 117 15.38 -5.00 -3.56
N ARG A 118 14.67 -5.04 -4.70
CA ARG A 118 15.13 -5.62 -5.97
C ARG A 118 15.89 -4.60 -6.84
N CYS A 119 15.55 -3.32 -6.74
CA CYS A 119 16.28 -2.21 -7.34
C CYS A 119 17.38 -1.77 -6.37
N LYS A 120 18.45 -2.56 -6.27
CA LYS A 120 19.56 -2.28 -5.35
C LYS A 120 20.43 -1.15 -5.90
N SER A 121 20.07 0.08 -5.53
CA SER A 121 20.96 1.23 -5.25
C SER A 121 20.46 2.51 -5.91
N TYR A 122 20.63 3.63 -5.20
CA TYR A 122 20.67 4.99 -5.77
C TYR A 122 21.48 5.07 -7.09
N TYR A 123 22.52 4.23 -7.24
CA TYR A 123 23.35 4.12 -8.44
C TYR A 123 22.76 3.25 -9.56
N GLU A 124 21.88 2.29 -9.27
CA GLU A 124 21.19 1.49 -10.30
C GLU A 124 20.01 2.28 -10.90
N LEU A 125 19.40 3.18 -10.11
CA LEU A 125 18.44 4.21 -10.54
C LEU A 125 19.07 5.37 -11.33
N LEU A 126 20.34 5.68 -11.09
CA LEU A 126 21.14 6.63 -11.87
C LEU A 126 21.70 6.03 -13.17
N MET A 127 21.60 4.71 -13.37
CA MET A 127 21.89 4.10 -14.67
C MET A 127 20.70 4.33 -15.63
N PRO A 128 20.94 4.60 -16.92
CA PRO A 128 20.15 5.56 -17.69
C PRO A 128 18.77 5.07 -18.18
N ASP A 129 18.34 3.87 -17.80
CA ASP A 129 17.13 3.29 -18.39
C ASP A 129 15.92 3.32 -17.45
N LYS A 130 15.35 4.53 -17.31
CA LYS A 130 14.06 4.78 -16.65
C LYS A 130 12.93 3.84 -17.14
N LYS A 131 13.08 3.22 -18.32
CA LYS A 131 12.14 2.23 -18.85
C LYS A 131 12.11 0.94 -18.06
N LEU A 132 13.23 0.45 -17.54
CA LEU A 132 13.26 -0.84 -16.83
C LEU A 132 12.52 -0.76 -15.49
N LEU A 133 12.65 0.36 -14.77
CA LEU A 133 11.87 0.63 -13.55
C LEU A 133 10.40 0.82 -13.86
N GLN A 134 10.05 1.59 -14.90
CA GLN A 134 8.65 1.71 -15.33
C GLN A 134 8.06 0.37 -15.74
N GLN A 135 8.82 -0.45 -16.45
CA GLN A 135 8.42 -1.78 -16.85
C GLN A 135 8.26 -2.69 -15.63
N ARG A 136 9.18 -2.66 -14.66
CA ARG A 136 9.07 -3.56 -13.50
C ARG A 136 7.98 -3.15 -12.51
N VAL A 137 7.75 -1.84 -12.34
CA VAL A 137 6.59 -1.33 -11.58
C VAL A 137 5.29 -1.71 -12.30
N ARG A 138 5.25 -1.60 -13.64
CA ARG A 138 4.11 -2.03 -14.45
C ARG A 138 3.86 -3.54 -14.36
N GLU A 139 4.88 -4.37 -14.50
CA GLU A 139 4.78 -5.83 -14.38
C GLU A 139 4.29 -6.23 -12.99
N ILE A 140 4.79 -5.60 -11.92
CA ILE A 140 4.33 -5.89 -10.55
C ILE A 140 2.89 -5.40 -10.34
N TYR A 141 2.49 -4.28 -10.94
CA TYR A 141 1.11 -3.80 -10.93
C TYR A 141 0.17 -4.78 -11.65
N GLU A 142 0.56 -5.24 -12.84
CA GLU A 142 -0.17 -6.22 -13.65
C GLU A 142 -0.24 -7.59 -12.93
N GLU A 143 0.87 -8.11 -12.40
CA GLU A 143 0.91 -9.33 -11.57
C GLU A 143 0.01 -9.21 -10.31
N SER A 144 -0.09 -8.01 -9.72
CA SER A 144 -0.95 -7.79 -8.55
C SER A 144 -2.43 -7.65 -8.87
N LEU A 145 -2.79 -7.20 -10.08
CA LEU A 145 -4.17 -7.16 -10.56
C LEU A 145 -4.69 -8.57 -10.85
N ASP A 146 -3.87 -9.42 -11.48
CA ASP A 146 -4.22 -10.82 -11.78
C ASP A 146 -4.56 -11.61 -10.49
N LEU A 147 -3.84 -11.36 -9.40
CA LEU A 147 -4.11 -11.99 -8.10
C LEU A 147 -5.43 -11.52 -7.46
N ILE A 148 -5.82 -10.25 -7.68
CA ILE A 148 -7.08 -9.70 -7.17
C ILE A 148 -8.27 -10.20 -7.99
N GLU A 149 -8.09 -10.47 -9.30
CA GLU A 149 -9.12 -11.03 -10.15
C GLU A 149 -9.35 -12.53 -9.90
N GLN A 150 -8.30 -13.30 -9.61
CA GLN A 150 -8.41 -14.74 -9.28
C GLN A 150 -9.24 -15.00 -8.01
N ASP A 151 -9.13 -14.16 -6.98
CA ASP A 151 -9.96 -14.24 -5.77
C ASP A 151 -11.46 -13.94 -6.02
N THR A 152 -11.83 -13.43 -7.19
CA THR A 152 -13.24 -13.13 -7.53
C THR A 152 -13.94 -14.21 -8.34
N ASP A 153 -13.21 -15.20 -8.86
CA ASP A 153 -13.78 -16.32 -9.63
C ASP A 153 -13.91 -17.62 -8.85
N ASP A 154 -13.13 -17.83 -7.77
CA ASP A 154 -13.28 -19.01 -6.90
C ASP A 154 -14.60 -19.03 -6.11
N ASP A 155 -15.27 -17.88 -5.97
CA ASP A 155 -16.54 -17.75 -5.25
C ASP A 155 -17.78 -17.93 -6.15
N LYS A 156 -17.59 -18.31 -7.42
CA LYS A 156 -18.67 -18.62 -8.38
C LYS A 156 -18.85 -20.12 -8.65
N ASN A 157 -18.06 -20.98 -8.01
CA ASN A 157 -18.03 -22.43 -8.29
C ASN A 157 -18.36 -23.33 -7.09
N ASP A 158 -18.97 -22.83 -6.01
CA ASP A 158 -19.48 -23.65 -4.89
C ASP A 158 -20.95 -23.37 -4.59
#